data_AF-M1WZK7-F1
#
_entry.id   AF-M1WZK7-F1
#
_cell.length_a   1.000
_cell.length_b   1.000
_cell.length_c   1.000
_cell.angle_alpha   90.00
_cell.angle_beta   90.00
_cell.angle_gamma   90.00
#
_symmetry.space_group_name_H-M   'P 1'
#
loop_
_entity.id
_entity.type
_entity.pdbx_description
1 polymer ?
#
loop_
_entity_poly.entity_id
_entity_poly.type
_entity_poly.pdbx_seq_one_letter_code
_entity_poly.pdbx_strand_id
1 'polypeptide(L)' 'MDYQHIGEVFLEIFCNPNIWPTPFAAKVLITIHDKNIRLTTEAELTRIIEDINQYLEMCI' A
#
# COMPACT_ATOMS: atom_id res chain seq x y z
N MET A 1 2.21 10.99 5.91
CA MET A 1 2.74 9.70 6.38
C MET A 1 1.77 9.24 7.45
N ASP A 2 0.72 8.52 7.07
CA ASP A 2 -0.27 8.01 8.01
C ASP A 2 0.16 6.62 8.47
N TYR A 3 0.37 6.48 9.77
CA TYR A 3 0.80 5.25 10.43
C TYR A 3 -0.38 4.73 11.27
N GLN A 4 -0.83 3.51 11.02
CA GLN A 4 -1.78 2.82 11.90
C GLN A 4 -1.13 1.58 12.52
N HIS A 5 -1.28 1.44 13.84
CA HIS A 5 -0.72 0.34 14.63
C HIS A 5 -1.83 -0.64 15.03
N ILE A 6 -1.70 -1.91 14.61
CA ILE A 6 -2.58 -3.00 15.04
C ILE A 6 -1.71 -4.22 15.40
N GLY A 7 -1.39 -4.38 16.69
CA GLY A 7 -0.60 -5.52 17.20
C GLY A 7 0.92 -5.40 16.99
N GLU A 8 1.66 -6.53 16.99
CA GLU A 8 3.12 -6.58 16.73
C GLU A 8 3.51 -6.34 15.26
N VAL A 9 2.53 -6.09 14.38
CA VAL A 9 2.72 -5.94 12.93
C VAL A 9 2.49 -4.49 12.53
N PHE A 10 3.45 -3.93 11.81
CA PHE A 10 3.45 -2.57 11.30
C PHE A 10 3.22 -2.59 9.79
N LEU A 11 2.27 -1.77 9.34
CA LEU A 11 2.00 -1.52 7.94
C LEU A 11 2.39 -0.07 7.62
N GLU A 12 3.32 0.09 6.68
CA GLU A 12 3.67 1.40 6.11
C GLU A 12 3.28 1.42 4.63
N ILE A 13 2.63 2.51 4.21
CA ILE A 13 2.27 2.73 2.82
C ILE A 13 2.87 4.07 2.39
N PHE A 14 3.69 4.04 1.36
CA PHE A 14 4.29 5.23 0.78
C PHE A 14 3.93 5.34 -0.69
N CYS A 15 3.40 6.50 -1.09
CA CYS A 15 3.18 6.85 -2.48
C CYS A 15 3.61 8.31 -2.68
N ASN A 16 4.43 8.55 -3.69
CA ASN A 16 4.74 9.90 -4.14
C ASN A 16 4.25 10.07 -5.58
N PRO A 17 3.01 10.55 -5.80
CA PRO A 17 2.48 10.71 -7.15
C PRO A 17 3.21 11.81 -7.94
N ASN A 18 3.91 12.73 -7.27
CA ASN A 18 4.56 13.88 -7.92
C ASN A 18 5.84 13.52 -8.71
N ILE A 19 6.42 12.34 -8.47
CA ILE A 19 7.60 11.86 -9.22
C ILE A 19 7.22 11.11 -10.50
N TRP A 20 5.93 10.89 -10.74
CA TRP A 20 5.43 10.16 -11.89
C TRP A 20 4.76 11.10 -12.89
N PRO A 21 4.92 10.86 -14.20
CA PRO A 21 4.37 11.74 -15.25
C PRO A 21 2.83 11.68 -15.32
N THR A 22 2.22 10.59 -14.86
CA THR A 22 0.77 10.43 -14.77
C THR A 22 0.40 9.62 -13.52
N PRO A 23 -0.82 9.81 -12.95
CA PRO A 23 -1.29 9.00 -11.82
C PRO A 23 -1.38 7.50 -12.12
N PHE A 24 -1.58 7.13 -13.38
CA PHE A 24 -1.65 5.73 -13.81
C PHE A 24 -0.30 5.03 -13.78
N ALA A 25 0.79 5.78 -13.87
CA ALA A 25 2.15 5.26 -13.69
C ALA A 25 2.62 5.33 -12.24
N ALA A 26 1.79 5.85 -11.32
CA ALA A 26 2.20 6.05 -9.95
C ALA A 26 2.36 4.71 -9.24
N LYS A 27 3.49 4.59 -8.52
CA LYS A 27 3.81 3.41 -7.72
C LYS A 27 3.61 3.66 -6.24
N VAL A 28 3.25 2.59 -5.55
CA VAL A 28 3.06 2.53 -4.11
C VAL A 28 4.02 1.49 -3.55
N LEU A 29 4.78 1.89 -2.55
CA LEU A 29 5.59 1.00 -1.74
C LEU A 29 4.79 0.61 -0.51
N ILE A 30 4.60 -0.69 -0.32
CA ILE A 30 3.92 -1.24 0.84
C ILE A 30 4.97 -2.03 1.62
N THR A 31 5.18 -1.62 2.87
CA THR A 31 6.06 -2.32 3.80
C THR A 31 5.22 -2.94 4.91
N ILE A 32 5.40 -4.24 5.13
CA ILE A 32 4.89 -4.94 6.30
C ILE A 32 6.09 -5.39 7.11
N HIS A 33 6.12 -5.06 8.39
CA HIS A 33 7.21 -5.51 9.24
C HIS A 33 6.76 -5.86 10.66
N ASP A 34 7.46 -6.81 11.26
CA ASP A 34 7.41 -7.10 12.68
C ASP A 34 8.83 -7.00 13.28
N LYS A 35 9.06 -7.59 14.46
CA LYS A 35 10.36 -7.62 15.13
C LYS A 35 11.45 -8.43 14.42
N ASN A 36 11.08 -9.37 13.54
CA ASN A 36 11.96 -10.34 12.90
C ASN A 36 12.03 -10.18 11.38
N ILE A 37 10.93 -9.78 10.75
CA ILE A 37 10.80 -9.74 9.29
C ILE A 37 10.33 -8.36 8.85
N ARG A 38 10.93 -7.87 7.76
CA ARG A 38 10.50 -6.68 7.04
C ARG A 38 10.38 -7.04 5.57
N LEU A 39 9.16 -7.00 5.05
CA LEU A 39 8.84 -7.21 3.65
C LEU A 39 8.45 -5.87 3.04
N THR A 40 8.97 -5.56 1.87
CA THR A 40 8.59 -4.37 1.12
C THR A 40 8.31 -4.79 -0.31
N THR A 41 7.16 -4.37 -0.83
CA THR A 41 6.75 -4.62 -2.21
C THR A 41 6.37 -3.32 -2.88
N GLU A 42 6.55 -3.29 -4.19
CA GLU A 42 6.12 -2.20 -5.05
C GLU A 42 4.91 -2.67 -5.87
N ALA A 43 3.87 -1.84 -5.95
CA ALA A 43 2.69 -2.09 -6.77
C ALA A 43 2.18 -0.80 -7.39
N GLU A 44 1.40 -0.91 -8.46
CA GLU A 44 0.79 0.23 -9.13
C GLU A 44 -0.39 0.78 -8.30
N LEU A 45 -0.48 2.11 -8.19
CA LEU A 45 -1.52 2.78 -7.40
C LEU A 45 -2.93 2.41 -7.89
N THR A 46 -3.13 2.45 -9.20
CA THR A 46 -4.40 2.09 -9.84
C THR A 46 -4.80 0.67 -9.50
N ARG A 47 -3.84 -0.27 -9.56
CA ARG A 47 -4.08 -1.67 -9.25
C ARG A 47 -4.49 -1.88 -7.80
N ILE A 48 -3.81 -1.21 -6.86
CA ILE A 48 -4.17 -1.27 -5.44
C ILE A 48 -5.59 -0.74 -5.21
N ILE A 49 -5.97 0.36 -5.86
CA ILE A 49 -7.31 0.94 -5.72
C ILE A 49 -8.37 -0.05 -6.23
N GLU A 50 -8.14 -0.66 -7.39
CA GLU A 50 -9.02 -1.70 -7.95
C GLU A 50 -9.17 -2.89 -6.99
N ASP A 51 -8.05 -3.45 -6.53
CA ASP A 51 -8.04 -4.64 -5.68
C ASP A 51 -8.74 -4.35 -4.32
N ILE A 52 -8.56 -3.15 -3.74
CA ILE A 52 -9.26 -2.75 -2.50
C ILE A 52 -10.76 -2.60 -2.73
N ASN A 53 -11.17 -1.91 -3.80
CA ASN A 53 -12.59 -1.73 -4.10
C ASN A 53 -13.27 -3.09 -4.31
N GLN A 54 -12.62 -3.99 -5.06
CA GLN A 54 -13.12 -5.36 -5.25
C GLN A 54 -13.22 -6.12 -3.92
N TYR A 55 -12.22 -6.03 -3.05
CA TYR A 55 -12.25 -6.66 -1.74
C TYR A 55 -13.41 -6.15 -0.88
N LEU A 56 -13.65 -4.84 -0.86
CA LEU A 56 -14.75 -4.23 -0.12
C LEU A 56 -16.11 -4.65 -0.66
N GLU A 57 -16.29 -4.73 -1.98
CA GLU A 57 -17.52 -5.23 -2.61
C GLU A 57 -17.80 -6.69 -2.26
N MET A 58 -16.77 -7.53 -2.08
CA MET A 58 -16.92 -8.94 -1.69
C MET A 58 -17.24 -9.14 -0.20
N CYS A 59 -17.02 -8.14 0.65
CA CYS A 59 -17.27 -8.21 2.09
C CYS A 59 -18.63 -7.63 2.52
N ILE A 60 -19.40 -7.05 1.60
CA ILE A 60 -20.76 -6.53 1.81
C ILE A 60 -21.78 -7.53 1.27
#